data_AF-A0A6J4RNE9-F1
#
_entry.id   AF-A0A6J4RNE9-F1
#
_cell.length_a   1.000
_cell.length_b   1.000
_cell.length_c   1.000
_cell.angle_alpha   90.00
_cell.angle_beta   90.00
_cell.angle_gamma   90.00
#
_symmetry.space_group_name_H-M   'P 1'
#
loop_
_entity.id
_entity.type
_entity.pdbx_description
1 polymer ?
#
loop_
_entity_poly.entity_id
_entity_poly.type
_entity_poly.pdbx_seq_one_letter_code
_entity_poly.pdbx_strand_id
1 'polypeptide(L)'
;RCVEFEVVWGLSVGGADWGMTQDVNGLDLFAVWPHRRFAEACRHLHWSHRHPTLLRLDDFLDMVIPKLIADVVGVAVFPLPNLHCTAVDARQLQGALEMELMRAL
;
A
#
# COMPACT_ATOMS: atom_id res chain seq x y z
N ARG A 1 8.78 9.12 -7.26
CA ARG A 1 7.29 8.92 -7.21
C ARG A 1 6.99 7.45 -7.48
N CYS A 2 5.87 6.86 -7.03
CA CYS A 2 5.59 5.44 -7.35
C CYS A 2 5.44 5.22 -8.86
N VAL A 3 4.81 6.18 -9.54
CA VAL A 3 4.61 6.18 -11.00
C VAL A 3 5.92 6.22 -11.77
N GLU A 4 6.89 7.00 -11.31
CA GLU A 4 8.22 7.11 -11.93
C GLU A 4 9.02 5.81 -11.90
N PHE A 5 8.82 5.00 -10.85
CA PHE A 5 9.48 3.70 -10.70
C PHE A 5 8.56 2.52 -11.05
N GLU A 6 7.31 2.80 -11.45
CA GLU A 6 6.24 1.82 -11.70
C GLU A 6 6.09 0.74 -10.62
N VAL A 7 6.32 1.11 -9.36
CA VAL A 7 6.24 0.18 -8.22
C VAL A 7 5.67 0.83 -6.98
N VAL A 8 4.95 0.03 -6.20
CA VAL A 8 4.65 0.28 -4.79
C VAL A 8 5.27 -0.83 -3.95
N TRP A 9 5.43 -0.56 -2.66
CA TRP A 9 6.00 -1.52 -1.71
C TRP A 9 5.00 -1.84 -0.63
N GLY A 10 4.87 -3.12 -0.30
CA GLY A 10 4.16 -3.60 0.88
C GLY A 10 5.11 -4.35 1.82
N LEU A 11 4.57 -4.83 2.94
CA LEU A 11 5.23 -5.81 3.79
C LEU A 11 4.48 -7.13 3.69
N SER A 12 5.17 -8.23 3.43
CA SER A 12 4.53 -9.54 3.35
C SER A 12 5.35 -10.68 3.97
N VAL A 13 4.68 -11.79 4.31
CA VAL A 13 5.31 -13.09 4.47
C VAL A 13 5.07 -13.90 3.20
N GLY A 14 6.17 -14.31 2.54
CA GLY A 14 6.12 -15.19 1.38
C GLY A 14 5.35 -14.63 0.16
N GLY A 15 5.09 -13.32 0.10
CA GLY A 15 4.33 -12.69 -0.98
C GLY A 15 2.81 -12.87 -0.91
N ALA A 16 2.28 -13.45 0.17
CA ALA A 16 0.86 -13.80 0.26
C ALA A 16 0.14 -13.19 1.48
N ASP A 17 0.79 -13.21 2.65
CA ASP A 17 0.24 -12.59 3.86
C ASP A 17 0.75 -11.15 3.93
N TRP A 18 -0.14 -10.17 3.67
CA TRP A 18 0.21 -8.75 3.54
C TRP A 18 -0.05 -7.95 4.81
N GLY A 19 0.77 -6.93 5.04
CA GLY A 19 0.66 -6.03 6.20
C GLY A 19 -0.62 -5.20 6.14
N MET A 20 -1.47 -5.41 7.15
CA MET A 20 -2.71 -4.65 7.36
C MET A 20 -2.60 -3.82 8.65
N THR A 21 -3.34 -2.73 8.70
CA THR A 21 -3.62 -1.94 9.91
C THR A 21 -5.09 -1.54 9.92
N GLN A 22 -5.54 -0.83 10.95
CA GLN A 22 -6.89 -0.27 11.01
C GLN A 22 -6.86 1.24 11.24
N ASP A 23 -7.88 1.94 10.74
CA ASP A 23 -8.13 3.33 11.11
C ASP A 23 -8.78 3.43 12.52
N VAL A 24 -9.05 4.66 12.97
CA VAL A 24 -9.68 4.90 14.29
C VAL A 24 -11.12 4.37 14.41
N ASN A 25 -11.77 4.07 13.29
CA ASN A 25 -13.12 3.54 13.22
C ASN A 25 -13.14 2.01 13.06
N GLY A 26 -11.97 1.36 12.99
CA GLY A 26 -11.82 -0.07 12.78
C GLY A 26 -11.92 -0.52 11.32
N LEU A 27 -11.84 0.39 10.35
CA LEU A 27 -11.75 0.03 8.93
C LEU A 27 -10.38 -0.59 8.65
N ASP A 28 -10.36 -1.77 8.04
CA ASP A 28 -9.12 -2.41 7.62
C ASP A 28 -8.44 -1.62 6.49
N LEU A 29 -7.13 -1.46 6.60
CA LEU A 29 -6.29 -0.71 5.69
C LEU A 29 -5.11 -1.56 5.22
N PHE A 30 -4.96 -1.68 3.91
CA PHE A 30 -3.79 -2.29 3.27
C PHE A 30 -2.62 -1.30 3.26
N ALA A 31 -1.47 -1.69 3.83
CA ALA A 31 -0.33 -0.78 4.00
C ALA A 31 0.60 -0.74 2.77
N VAL A 32 0.82 0.46 2.21
CA VAL A 32 1.73 0.67 1.07
C VAL A 32 2.69 1.83 1.27
N TRP A 33 3.88 1.71 0.69
CA TRP A 33 4.94 2.70 0.68
C TRP A 33 5.43 3.00 -0.73
N PRO A 34 5.91 4.23 -0.98
CA PRO A 34 6.47 4.59 -2.28
C PRO A 34 7.88 4.05 -2.51
N HIS A 35 8.54 3.51 -1.48
CA HIS A 35 9.90 2.99 -1.57
C HIS A 35 10.18 1.94 -0.49
N ARG A 36 10.92 0.90 -0.87
CA ARG A 36 11.45 -0.16 0.01
C ARG A 36 11.94 0.30 1.39
N ARG A 37 12.78 1.35 1.44
CA ARG A 37 13.42 1.81 2.69
C ARG A 37 12.39 2.24 3.74
N PHE A 38 11.26 2.77 3.31
CA PHE A 38 10.20 3.18 4.23
C PHE A 38 9.39 2.00 4.75
N ALA A 39 9.08 1.03 3.87
CA ALA A 39 8.50 -0.25 4.31
C ALA A 39 9.43 -0.96 5.30
N GLU A 40 10.74 -0.97 5.03
CA GLU A 40 11.75 -1.56 5.92
C GLU A 40 11.85 -0.86 7.28
N ALA A 41 11.73 0.47 7.32
CA ALA A 41 11.71 1.22 8.58
C ALA A 41 10.46 0.91 9.44
N CYS A 42 9.34 0.52 8.83
CA CYS A 42 8.10 0.19 9.55
C CYS A 42 8.01 -1.28 9.98
N ARG A 43 9.02 -2.09 9.66
CA ARG A 43 9.04 -3.52 10.00
C ARG A 43 9.10 -3.76 11.51
N HIS A 44 9.63 -2.81 12.28
CA HIS A 44 9.77 -2.94 13.72
C HIS A 44 8.38 -2.92 14.39
N LEU A 45 8.12 -3.81 15.35
CA LEU A 45 6.82 -4.07 16.00
C LEU A 45 5.92 -5.07 15.24
N HIS A 46 4.74 -4.64 14.80
CA HIS A 46 3.63 -5.50 14.34
C HIS A 46 3.93 -6.30 13.07
N TRP A 47 4.95 -5.87 12.31
CA TRP A 47 5.33 -6.48 11.04
C TRP A 47 6.75 -7.05 11.06
N SER A 48 7.29 -7.36 12.24
CA SER A 48 8.69 -7.80 12.44
C SER A 48 9.10 -9.03 11.63
N HIS A 49 8.14 -9.92 11.37
CA HIS A 49 8.29 -11.17 10.60
C HIS A 49 8.02 -10.99 9.10
N ARG A 50 7.60 -9.79 8.65
CA ARG A 50 7.29 -9.49 7.25
C ARG A 50 8.48 -8.83 6.58
N HIS A 51 8.58 -8.95 5.26
CA HIS A 51 9.66 -8.39 4.46
C HIS A 51 9.14 -7.37 3.44
N PRO A 52 9.92 -6.31 3.12
CA PRO A 52 9.60 -5.41 2.03
C PRO A 52 9.42 -6.21 0.74
N THR A 53 8.22 -6.13 0.19
CA THR A 53 7.80 -6.87 -0.99
C THR A 53 7.38 -5.87 -2.05
N LEU A 54 7.98 -6.00 -3.23
CA LEU A 54 7.67 -5.18 -4.39
C LEU A 54 6.31 -5.62 -4.96
N LEU A 55 5.47 -4.63 -5.29
CA LEU A 55 4.26 -4.78 -6.08
C LEU A 55 4.45 -3.91 -7.32
N ARG A 56 4.36 -4.50 -8.51
CA ARG A 56 4.35 -3.70 -9.72
C ARG A 56 3.10 -2.82 -9.74
N LEU A 57 3.22 -1.62 -10.29
CA LEU A 57 2.12 -0.66 -10.26
C LEU A 57 0.92 -1.14 -11.10
N ASP A 58 1.17 -1.84 -12.22
CA ASP A 58 0.15 -2.49 -13.02
C ASP A 58 -0.60 -3.56 -12.22
N ASP A 59 0.10 -4.51 -11.58
CA ASP A 59 -0.50 -5.53 -10.72
C ASP A 59 -1.28 -4.89 -9.55
N PHE A 60 -0.76 -3.81 -8.99
CA PHE A 60 -1.41 -3.10 -7.90
C PHE A 60 -2.74 -2.46 -8.36
N LEU A 61 -2.76 -1.82 -9.53
CA LEU A 61 -3.94 -1.18 -10.10
C LEU A 61 -4.97 -2.20 -10.62
N ASP A 62 -4.52 -3.24 -11.31
CA ASP A 62 -5.38 -4.16 -12.05
C ASP A 62 -5.86 -5.34 -11.21
N MET A 63 -5.11 -5.71 -10.14
CA MET A 63 -5.43 -6.88 -9.32
C MET A 63 -5.68 -6.53 -7.86
N VAL A 64 -4.78 -5.73 -7.23
CA VAL A 64 -4.86 -5.49 -5.79
C VAL A 64 -5.97 -4.52 -5.44
N ILE A 65 -5.96 -3.31 -6.02
CA ILE A 65 -6.98 -2.29 -5.74
C ILE A 65 -8.41 -2.79 -5.98
N PRO A 66 -8.75 -3.47 -7.10
CA PRO A 66 -10.10 -3.98 -7.32
C PRO A 66 -10.55 -4.94 -6.22
N LYS A 67 -9.63 -5.77 -5.71
CA LYS A 67 -9.90 -6.63 -4.56
C LYS A 67 -10.14 -5.84 -3.28
N LEU A 68 -9.31 -4.83 -2.99
CA LEU A 68 -9.50 -3.97 -1.81
C LEU A 68 -10.87 -3.27 -1.84
N ILE A 69 -11.29 -2.80 -3.01
CA ILE A 69 -12.62 -2.19 -3.21
C ILE A 69 -13.73 -3.21 -2.91
N ALA A 70 -13.62 -4.44 -3.46
CA ALA A 70 -14.62 -5.49 -3.26
C ALA A 70 -14.73 -5.91 -1.78
N ASP A 71 -13.61 -5.96 -1.08
CA ASP A 71 -13.50 -6.37 0.32
C ASP A 71 -13.79 -5.19 1.30
N VAL A 72 -14.09 -3.99 0.79
CA VAL A 72 -14.30 -2.76 1.60
C VAL A 72 -13.09 -2.45 2.48
N VAL A 73 -11.90 -2.59 1.91
CA VAL A 73 -10.61 -2.32 2.55
C VAL A 73 -10.03 -1.02 2.00
N GLY A 74 -9.62 -0.12 2.89
CA GLY A 74 -8.93 1.12 2.53
C GLY A 74 -7.42 0.90 2.31
N VAL A 75 -6.70 1.98 2.03
CA VAL A 75 -5.24 1.96 1.88
C VAL A 75 -4.60 2.88 2.90
N ALA A 76 -3.70 2.32 3.73
CA ALA A 76 -2.83 3.11 4.57
C ALA A 76 -1.64 3.55 3.70
N VAL A 77 -1.68 4.78 3.20
CA VAL A 77 -0.63 5.35 2.38
C VAL A 77 0.47 5.90 3.29
N PHE A 78 1.69 5.41 3.07
CA PHE A 78 2.89 5.81 3.78
C PHE A 78 2.76 5.73 5.33
N PRO A 79 2.41 4.56 5.89
CA PRO A 79 2.41 4.39 7.34
C PRO A 79 3.79 4.70 7.92
N LEU A 80 3.78 5.31 9.10
CA LEU A 80 4.96 5.57 9.90
C LEU A 80 5.22 4.42 10.88
N PRO A 81 6.44 4.30 11.45
CA PRO A 81 6.76 3.23 12.41
C PRO A 81 5.89 3.22 13.67
N ASN A 82 5.25 4.35 14.00
CA ASN A 82 4.30 4.47 15.11
C ASN A 82 2.84 4.17 14.69
N LEU A 83 2.64 3.56 13.52
CA LEU A 83 1.35 3.23 12.90
C LEU A 83 0.47 4.43 12.50
N HIS A 84 0.94 5.66 12.68
CA HIS A 84 0.25 6.81 12.11
C HIS A 84 0.32 6.72 10.59
N CYS A 85 -0.83 6.85 9.92
CA CYS A 85 -0.93 6.75 8.47
C CYS A 85 -2.03 7.66 7.94
N THR A 86 -1.98 7.93 6.64
CA THR A 86 -3.11 8.52 5.93
C THR A 86 -3.95 7.40 5.34
N ALA A 87 -5.17 7.22 5.86
CA ALA A 87 -6.14 6.35 5.26
C ALA A 87 -6.71 6.99 3.99
N VAL A 88 -6.67 6.27 2.88
CA VAL A 88 -7.20 6.70 1.58
C VAL A 88 -8.15 5.61 1.09
N ASP A 89 -9.29 6.03 0.53
CA ASP A 89 -10.19 5.11 -0.16
C ASP A 89 -9.48 4.47 -1.36
N ALA A 90 -9.67 3.17 -1.57
CA ALA A 90 -8.96 2.43 -2.61
C ALA A 90 -9.29 2.95 -4.02
N ARG A 91 -10.55 3.34 -4.28
CA ARG A 91 -10.96 3.89 -5.58
C ARG A 91 -10.40 5.30 -5.78
N GLN A 92 -10.35 6.11 -4.73
CA GLN A 92 -9.71 7.43 -4.77
C GLN A 92 -8.22 7.30 -5.09
N LEU A 93 -7.52 6.36 -4.44
CA LEU A 93 -6.10 6.12 -4.70
C LEU A 93 -5.87 5.64 -6.15
N GLN A 94 -6.72 4.75 -6.65
CA GLN A 94 -6.66 4.28 -8.03
C GLN A 94 -6.69 5.43 -9.03
N GLY A 95 -7.72 6.28 -8.96
CA GLY A 95 -7.89 7.40 -9.88
C GLY A 95 -6.75 8.42 -9.77
N ALA A 96 -6.19 8.61 -8.58
CA ALA A 96 -5.02 9.48 -8.40
C ALA A 96 -3.77 8.94 -9.10
N LEU A 97 -3.50 7.64 -8.98
CA LEU A 97 -2.35 6.97 -9.62
C LEU A 97 -2.50 6.90 -11.14
N GLU A 98 -3.69 6.56 -11.64
CA GLU A 98 -4.00 6.54 -13.08
C GLU A 98 -3.85 7.93 -13.70
N MET A 99 -4.32 8.98 -13.03
CA MET A 99 -4.14 10.35 -13.49
C MET A 99 -2.68 10.78 -13.50
N GLU A 100 -1.88 10.36 -12.52
CA GLU A 100 -0.44 10.63 -12.49
C GLU A 100 0.29 9.88 -13.62
N LEU A 101 -0.07 8.62 -13.91
CA LEU A 101 0.43 7.85 -15.05
C LEU A 101 0.14 8.55 -16.39
N MET A 102 -1.08 9.04 -16.60
CA MET A 102 -1.45 9.78 -17.82
C MET A 102 -0.66 11.08 -18.01
N ARG A 103 -0.18 11.70 -16.92
CA ARG A 103 0.62 12.93 -16.96
C ARG A 103 2.12 12.68 -17.20
N ALA A 104 2.56 11.44 -17.03
CA ALA A 104 3.96 11.05 -17.23
C ALA A 104 4.27 10.59 -18.67
N LEU A 105 3.23 10.41 -19.49
CA LEU A 105 3.26 10.10 -20.93
C LEU A 105 3.27 11.38 -21.77
#